data_AF-A0A1E7FT21-F1
#
_entry.id   AF-A0A1E7FT21-F1
#
_cell.length_a   1.000
_cell.length_b   1.000
_cell.length_c   1.000
_cell.angle_alpha   90.00
_cell.angle_beta   90.00
_cell.angle_gamma   90.00
#
_symmetry.space_group_name_H-M   'P 1'
#
loop_
_entity.id
_entity.type
_entity.pdbx_description
1 polymer ?
#
loop_
_entity_poly.entity_id
_entity_poly.type
_entity_poly.pdbx_seq_one_letter_code
_entity_poly.pdbx_strand_id
1 'polypeptide(L)'
;MEDTVTLLTAAPGFPGVPRPLWLVMLGSFPTGLAWYGYYKFCVEEELLEMELEAGKEPQGFGGYGFLGSSACLLLLGPISYIFDIPGGTNNSLLGVIFLYYTQFLLYDRVNKLYEEEENYNSTEVNVKNTSSKDKPLQAWWCLPIFFPFSLIVGMRQVHFLANYLYRKRGVLSSIPPDPVADFFPFIKIKSLTWQDLVLTPSLWCSILSDVENIDTKLLPEPVQEFLNTGK
;
A
#
# COMPACT_ATOMS: atom_id res chain seq x y z
N MET A 1 -7.07 26.37 -3.30
CA MET A 1 -5.94 25.45 -3.53
C MET A 1 -4.98 25.67 -2.38
N GLU A 2 -4.98 24.78 -1.39
CA GLU A 2 -3.83 24.69 -0.50
C GLU A 2 -2.58 24.50 -1.35
N ASP A 3 -1.50 25.19 -1.00
CA ASP A 3 -0.22 25.05 -1.65
C ASP A 3 0.21 23.57 -1.59
N THR A 4 0.52 22.97 -2.74
CA THR A 4 0.89 21.56 -2.88
C THR A 4 2.07 21.20 -1.98
N VAL A 5 3.00 22.14 -1.79
CA VAL A 5 4.12 21.99 -0.87
C VAL A 5 3.60 21.90 0.57
N THR A 6 2.70 22.80 0.96
CA THR A 6 2.08 22.78 2.28
C THR A 6 1.35 21.46 2.55
N LEU A 7 0.59 20.92 1.59
CA LEU A 7 -0.09 19.63 1.75
C LEU A 7 0.89 18.46 1.88
N LEU A 8 1.99 18.49 1.12
CA LEU A 8 3.03 17.45 1.19
C LEU A 8 3.78 17.47 2.51
N THR A 9 4.11 18.65 3.02
CA THR A 9 4.89 18.85 4.26
C THR A 9 4.04 18.98 5.51
N ALA A 10 2.71 18.94 5.38
CA ALA A 10 1.80 18.99 6.52
C ALA A 10 2.10 17.85 7.49
N ALA A 11 2.13 18.17 8.78
CA ALA A 11 2.23 17.17 9.84
C ALA A 11 1.01 16.22 9.78
N PRO A 12 1.16 14.96 10.24
CA PRO A 12 0.02 14.09 10.49
C PRO A 12 -1.04 14.77 11.36
N GLY A 13 -2.31 14.38 11.22
CA GLY A 13 -3.36 14.98 12.03
C GLY A 13 -4.64 14.16 12.16
N PHE A 14 -5.66 14.77 12.76
CA PHE A 14 -6.96 14.13 12.98
C PHE A 14 -8.14 15.03 12.53
N PRO A 15 -8.94 14.61 11.53
CA PRO A 15 -8.78 13.43 10.66
C PRO A 15 -7.48 13.51 9.84
N GLY A 16 -6.92 12.38 9.41
CA GLY A 16 -5.64 12.38 8.69
C GLY A 16 -5.54 13.29 7.47
N VAL A 17 -4.32 13.67 7.08
CA VAL A 17 -4.04 14.55 5.93
C VAL A 17 -4.12 13.76 4.62
N PRO A 18 -5.01 14.13 3.69
CA PRO A 18 -5.26 13.37 2.47
C PRO A 18 -4.20 13.68 1.38
N ARG A 19 -3.03 13.06 1.48
CA ARG A 19 -1.94 13.22 0.50
C ARG A 19 -2.18 12.31 -0.73
N PRO A 20 -2.48 12.86 -1.91
CA PRO A 20 -2.76 12.04 -3.10
C PRO A 20 -1.51 11.31 -3.58
N LEU A 21 -1.71 10.17 -4.27
CA LEU A 21 -0.64 9.26 -4.67
C LEU A 21 0.49 9.95 -5.44
N TRP A 22 0.13 10.73 -6.47
CA TRP A 22 1.11 11.46 -7.28
C TRP A 22 1.97 12.40 -6.43
N LEU A 23 1.39 13.02 -5.39
CA LEU A 23 2.11 13.94 -4.52
C LEU A 23 3.10 13.18 -3.62
N VAL A 24 2.68 12.05 -3.07
CA VAL A 24 3.57 11.17 -2.30
C VAL A 24 4.71 10.64 -3.19
N MET A 25 4.42 10.29 -4.45
CA MET A 25 5.46 9.87 -5.40
C MET A 25 6.48 10.97 -5.66
N LEU A 26 6.02 12.21 -5.89
CA LEU A 26 6.92 13.36 -6.06
C LEU A 26 7.75 13.63 -4.81
N GLY A 27 7.16 13.54 -3.61
CA GLY A 27 7.88 13.70 -2.34
C GLY A 27 8.96 12.65 -2.08
N SER A 28 8.86 11.48 -2.74
CA SER A 28 9.88 10.42 -2.62
C SER A 28 11.20 10.74 -3.31
N PHE A 29 11.18 11.58 -4.36
CA PHE A 29 12.39 11.95 -5.12
C PHE A 29 13.43 12.72 -4.27
N PRO A 30 13.08 13.85 -3.61
CA PRO A 30 14.05 14.63 -2.86
C PRO A 30 14.52 13.95 -1.56
N THR A 31 13.80 12.96 -1.05
CA THR A 31 14.14 12.30 0.23
C THR A 31 15.15 11.17 0.07
N GLY A 32 15.38 10.66 -1.14
CA GLY A 32 16.29 9.53 -1.38
C GLY A 32 15.81 8.20 -0.78
N LEU A 33 14.61 8.16 -0.17
CA LEU A 33 14.04 6.96 0.48
C LEU A 33 13.47 5.95 -0.52
N ALA A 34 13.60 6.23 -1.82
CA ALA A 34 12.85 5.62 -2.91
C ALA A 34 11.32 5.70 -2.67
N TRP A 35 10.53 5.29 -3.66
CA TRP A 35 9.09 5.26 -3.52
C TRP A 35 8.65 4.48 -2.27
N TYR A 36 9.23 3.28 -2.09
CA TYR A 36 8.83 2.34 -1.05
C TYR A 36 9.04 2.87 0.37
N GLY A 37 10.22 3.45 0.66
CA GLY A 37 10.52 3.96 2.00
C GLY A 37 9.68 5.19 2.33
N TYR A 38 9.48 6.09 1.36
CA TYR A 38 8.76 7.33 1.59
C TYR A 38 7.26 7.13 1.79
N TYR A 39 6.59 6.33 0.93
CA TYR A 39 5.15 6.12 1.11
C TYR A 39 4.87 5.42 2.44
N LYS A 40 5.68 4.42 2.79
CA LYS A 40 5.49 3.65 4.02
C LYS A 40 5.68 4.52 5.24
N PHE A 41 6.67 5.43 5.22
CA PHE A 41 6.83 6.45 6.25
C PHE A 41 5.57 7.31 6.41
N CYS A 42 5.07 7.90 5.32
CA CYS A 42 3.91 8.79 5.37
C CYS A 42 2.64 8.08 5.88
N VAL A 43 2.37 6.87 5.39
CA VAL A 43 1.16 6.12 5.79
C VAL A 43 1.26 5.65 7.24
N GLU A 44 2.42 5.15 7.68
CA GLU A 44 2.60 4.70 9.06
C GLU A 44 2.46 5.83 10.07
N GLU A 45 3.06 7.00 9.81
CA GLU A 45 2.89 8.19 10.66
C GLU A 45 1.43 8.63 10.72
N GLU A 46 0.75 8.71 9.58
CA GLU A 46 -0.65 9.17 9.54
C GLU A 46 -1.59 8.23 10.30
N LEU A 47 -1.44 6.92 10.10
CA LEU A 47 -2.26 5.95 10.80
C LEU A 47 -1.94 5.89 12.30
N LEU A 48 -0.67 6.07 12.69
CA LEU A 48 -0.31 6.12 14.10
C LEU A 48 -0.98 7.32 14.79
N GLU A 49 -0.88 8.51 14.19
CA GLU A 49 -1.51 9.72 14.74
C GLU A 49 -3.03 9.55 14.87
N MET A 50 -3.66 9.00 13.82
CA MET A 50 -5.10 8.71 13.86
C MET A 50 -5.50 7.71 14.94
N GLU A 51 -4.66 6.71 15.23
CA GLU A 51 -4.92 5.74 16.31
C GLU A 51 -4.76 6.38 17.69
N LEU A 52 -3.72 7.18 17.89
CA LEU A 52 -3.46 7.88 19.14
C LEU A 52 -4.58 8.87 19.48
N GLU A 53 -4.96 9.71 18.52
CA GLU A 53 -6.03 10.71 18.68
C GLU A 53 -7.41 10.06 18.86
N ALA A 54 -7.64 8.88 18.26
CA ALA A 54 -8.85 8.10 18.48
C ALA A 54 -8.87 7.33 19.82
N GLY A 55 -7.80 7.40 20.62
CA GLY A 55 -7.67 6.65 21.88
C GLY A 55 -7.59 5.13 21.68
N LYS A 56 -7.16 4.67 20.50
CA LYS A 56 -6.96 3.25 20.19
C LYS A 56 -5.55 2.81 20.59
N GLU A 57 -5.36 1.53 20.89
CA GLU A 57 -4.01 0.99 21.04
C GLU A 57 -3.28 1.03 19.68
N PRO A 58 -2.09 1.65 19.61
CA PRO A 58 -1.36 1.78 18.36
C PRO A 58 -0.92 0.41 17.85
N GLN A 59 -1.26 0.11 16.60
CA GLN A 59 -0.93 -1.18 15.98
C GLN A 59 0.38 -1.12 15.19
N GLY A 60 0.81 0.08 14.79
CA GLY A 60 2.05 0.33 14.08
C GLY A 60 3.11 1.05 14.92
N PHE A 61 4.29 1.24 14.33
CA PHE A 61 5.43 1.91 14.97
C PHE A 61 5.62 3.36 14.52
N GLY A 62 4.72 3.87 13.66
CA GLY A 62 4.92 5.13 12.96
C GLY A 62 5.99 5.00 11.87
N GLY A 63 6.06 5.99 10.99
CA GLY A 63 7.08 6.08 9.96
C GLY A 63 8.48 6.27 10.55
N TYR A 64 8.64 7.05 11.63
CA TYR A 64 9.95 7.19 12.28
C TYR A 64 10.40 5.88 12.93
N GLY A 65 9.50 5.18 13.62
CA GLY A 65 9.81 3.87 14.20
C GLY A 65 10.09 2.82 13.13
N PHE A 66 9.36 2.84 12.01
CA PHE A 66 9.63 2.00 10.85
C PHE A 66 10.99 2.29 10.22
N LEU A 67 11.24 3.52 9.76
CA LEU A 67 12.47 3.89 9.05
C LEU A 67 13.69 3.75 9.95
N GLY A 68 13.63 4.29 11.17
CA GLY A 68 14.75 4.25 12.11
C GLY A 68 15.15 2.83 12.46
N SER A 69 14.18 2.00 12.88
CA SER A 69 14.48 0.61 13.27
C SER A 69 14.94 -0.23 12.08
N SER A 70 14.31 -0.07 10.91
CA SER A 70 14.69 -0.80 9.70
C SER A 70 16.08 -0.41 9.21
N ALA A 71 16.39 0.89 9.16
CA ALA A 71 17.71 1.38 8.77
C ALA A 71 18.80 0.86 9.73
N CYS A 72 18.58 0.97 11.03
CA CYS A 72 19.51 0.45 12.04
C CYS A 72 19.74 -1.06 11.86
N LEU A 73 18.69 -1.88 11.85
CA LEU A 73 18.82 -3.33 11.77
C LEU A 73 19.46 -3.80 10.44
N LEU A 74 19.11 -3.17 9.33
CA LEU A 74 19.68 -3.52 8.03
C LEU A 74 21.15 -3.15 7.92
N LEU A 75 21.55 -1.98 8.44
CA LEU A 75 22.94 -1.51 8.41
C LEU A 75 23.85 -2.24 9.39
N LEU A 76 23.30 -2.82 10.46
CA LEU A 76 24.09 -3.57 11.44
C LEU A 76 24.85 -4.74 10.82
N GLY A 77 24.30 -5.48 9.85
CA GLY A 77 25.05 -6.56 9.21
C GLY A 77 26.25 -6.10 8.39
N PRO A 78 26.10 -5.17 7.44
CA PRO A 78 27.24 -4.58 6.73
C PRO A 78 28.28 -3.95 7.66
N ILE A 79 27.84 -3.21 8.70
CA ILE A 79 28.76 -2.63 9.69
C ILE A 79 29.51 -3.73 10.43
N SER A 80 28.81 -4.73 10.95
CA SER A 80 29.43 -5.87 11.62
C SER A 80 30.36 -6.65 10.70
N TYR A 81 30.07 -6.74 9.41
CA TYR A 81 30.97 -7.35 8.42
C TYR A 81 32.26 -6.53 8.25
N ILE A 82 32.16 -5.20 8.19
CA ILE A 82 33.34 -4.31 8.08
C ILE A 82 34.23 -4.36 9.33
N PHE A 83 33.63 -4.53 10.51
CA PHE A 83 34.34 -4.54 11.80
C PHE A 83 34.62 -5.94 12.36
N ASP A 84 34.42 -7.01 11.58
CA ASP A 84 34.58 -8.41 12.00
C ASP A 84 33.83 -8.77 13.30
N ILE A 85 32.66 -8.15 13.53
CA ILE A 85 31.82 -8.40 14.71
C ILE A 85 30.97 -9.66 14.45
N PRO A 86 31.10 -10.73 15.28
CA PRO A 86 30.29 -11.93 15.12
C PRO A 86 28.80 -11.63 15.37
N GLY A 87 27.92 -12.21 14.54
CA GLY A 87 26.47 -12.09 14.66
C GLY A 87 25.82 -10.97 13.82
N GLY A 88 26.59 -10.18 13.08
CA GLY A 88 26.09 -9.11 12.21
C GLY A 88 25.01 -9.54 11.22
N THR A 89 25.22 -10.68 10.57
CA THR A 89 24.27 -11.25 9.60
C THR A 89 22.91 -11.55 10.21
N ASN A 90 22.86 -11.95 11.49
CA ASN A 90 21.60 -12.18 12.20
C ASN A 90 20.82 -10.87 12.40
N ASN A 91 21.50 -9.75 12.62
CA ASN A 91 20.85 -8.44 12.79
C ASN A 91 20.21 -7.95 11.49
N SER A 92 20.90 -8.10 10.35
CA SER A 92 20.28 -7.77 9.05
C SER A 92 19.10 -8.67 8.74
N LEU A 93 19.15 -9.96 9.10
CA LEU A 93 18.00 -10.86 8.96
C LEU A 93 16.81 -10.39 9.81
N LEU A 94 17.05 -9.97 11.05
CA LEU A 94 16.01 -9.36 11.90
C LEU A 94 15.44 -8.08 11.27
N GLY A 95 16.27 -7.25 10.64
CA GLY A 95 15.81 -6.08 9.89
C GLY A 95 14.88 -6.45 8.73
N VAL A 96 15.23 -7.49 7.99
CA VAL A 96 14.38 -8.04 6.92
C VAL A 96 13.05 -8.56 7.49
N ILE A 97 13.08 -9.33 8.58
CA ILE A 97 11.85 -9.81 9.25
C ILE A 97 10.98 -8.64 9.71
N PHE A 98 11.59 -7.61 10.29
CA PHE A 98 10.90 -6.41 10.76
C PHE A 98 10.25 -5.61 9.62
N LEU A 99 10.93 -5.46 8.48
CA LEU A 99 10.36 -4.84 7.28
C LEU A 99 9.06 -5.53 6.85
N TYR A 100 9.02 -6.86 6.88
CA TYR A 100 7.83 -7.63 6.50
C TYR A 100 6.75 -7.60 7.57
N TYR A 101 7.13 -7.71 8.84
CA TYR A 101 6.18 -7.63 9.94
C TYR A 101 5.41 -6.30 9.92
N THR A 102 6.12 -5.18 9.81
CA THR A 102 5.51 -3.86 9.66
C THR A 102 4.66 -3.75 8.39
N GLN A 103 5.07 -4.41 7.30
CA GLN A 103 4.27 -4.43 6.08
C GLN A 103 2.93 -5.14 6.26
N PHE A 104 2.94 -6.27 6.96
CA PHE A 104 1.73 -7.04 7.27
C PHE A 104 0.76 -6.24 8.16
N LEU A 105 1.28 -5.59 9.20
CA LEU A 105 0.48 -4.73 10.08
C LEU A 105 -0.15 -3.57 9.30
N LEU A 106 0.61 -2.92 8.43
CA LEU A 106 0.11 -1.84 7.58
C LEU A 106 -1.05 -2.30 6.69
N TYR A 107 -0.92 -3.49 6.09
CA TYR A 107 -1.98 -4.07 5.25
C TYR A 107 -3.25 -4.34 6.06
N ASP A 108 -3.11 -4.93 7.24
CA ASP A 108 -4.25 -5.21 8.12
C ASP A 108 -4.96 -3.92 8.55
N ARG A 109 -4.21 -2.89 8.95
CA ARG A 109 -4.75 -1.58 9.34
C ARG A 109 -5.50 -0.90 8.20
N VAL A 110 -4.93 -0.87 6.99
CA VAL A 110 -5.61 -0.27 5.83
C VAL A 110 -6.85 -1.09 5.43
N ASN A 111 -6.78 -2.43 5.48
CA ASN A 111 -7.94 -3.28 5.20
C ASN A 111 -9.08 -3.05 6.22
N LYS A 112 -8.78 -2.82 7.50
CA LYS A 112 -9.81 -2.43 8.49
C LYS A 112 -10.51 -1.14 8.11
N LEU A 113 -9.78 -0.13 7.62
CA LEU A 113 -10.38 1.13 7.14
C LEU A 113 -11.28 0.92 5.91
N TYR A 114 -10.89 0.02 5.01
CA TYR A 114 -11.75 -0.40 3.90
C TYR A 114 -13.04 -1.07 4.38
N GLU A 115 -12.95 -1.98 5.35
CA GLU A 115 -14.12 -2.63 5.96
C GLU A 115 -15.02 -1.62 6.69
N GLU A 116 -14.44 -0.66 7.41
CA GLU A 116 -15.19 0.43 8.05
C GLU A 116 -15.97 1.27 7.02
N GLU A 117 -15.34 1.63 5.90
CA GLU A 117 -15.98 2.39 4.84
C GLU A 117 -17.10 1.61 4.15
N GLU A 118 -16.89 0.31 3.90
CA GLU A 118 -17.91 -0.55 3.31
C GLU A 118 -19.09 -0.74 4.25
N ASN A 119 -18.86 -0.98 5.54
CA ASN A 119 -19.94 -1.11 6.53
C ASN A 119 -20.75 0.18 6.68
N TYR A 120 -20.11 1.34 6.61
CA TYR A 120 -20.80 2.63 6.62
C TYR A 120 -21.74 2.77 5.41
N ASN A 121 -21.26 2.47 4.20
CA ASN A 121 -22.06 2.55 2.98
C ASN A 121 -23.14 1.45 2.88
N SER A 122 -22.89 0.26 3.42
CA SER A 122 -23.84 -0.86 3.46
C SER A 122 -24.95 -0.70 4.51
N THR A 123 -24.81 0.24 5.45
CA THR A 123 -25.90 0.58 6.38
C THR A 123 -27.01 1.38 5.68
N GLU A 124 -26.73 2.02 4.53
CA GLU A 124 -27.73 2.65 3.66
C GLU A 124 -28.29 1.71 2.58
N VAL A 125 -27.61 0.60 2.26
CA VAL A 125 -28.03 -0.36 1.22
C VAL A 125 -27.84 -1.80 1.72
N ASN A 126 -28.94 -2.54 1.88
CA ASN A 126 -29.04 -3.94 2.30
C ASN A 126 -28.15 -4.91 1.47
N VAL A 127 -26.84 -4.92 1.69
CA VAL A 127 -25.90 -5.89 1.12
C VAL A 127 -24.96 -6.37 2.21
N LYS A 128 -25.42 -7.39 2.96
CA LYS A 128 -24.52 -8.27 3.71
C LYS A 128 -24.03 -9.34 2.75
N ASN A 129 -22.73 -9.34 2.48
CA ASN A 129 -21.87 -10.54 2.31
C ASN A 129 -20.55 -10.11 1.65
N THR A 130 -19.62 -9.53 2.41
CA THR A 130 -18.23 -9.42 1.97
C THR A 130 -17.49 -10.63 2.53
N SER A 131 -17.23 -11.63 1.67
CA SER A 131 -16.30 -12.70 2.02
C SER A 131 -14.89 -12.09 2.12
N SER A 132 -14.03 -12.66 2.95
CA SER A 132 -12.61 -12.28 3.06
C SER A 132 -11.84 -12.23 1.72
N LYS A 133 -12.43 -12.81 0.66
CA LYS A 133 -11.98 -12.79 -0.73
C LYS A 133 -12.02 -11.41 -1.42
N ASP A 134 -12.84 -10.49 -0.91
CA ASP A 134 -13.05 -9.17 -1.52
C ASP A 134 -12.20 -8.06 -0.88
N LYS A 135 -11.32 -8.42 0.06
CA LYS A 135 -10.40 -7.44 0.66
C LYS A 135 -9.51 -6.88 -0.45
N PRO A 136 -9.44 -5.55 -0.57
CA PRO A 136 -8.71 -4.89 -1.65
C PRO A 136 -7.23 -5.24 -1.62
N LEU A 137 -6.65 -5.47 -0.44
CA LEU A 137 -5.22 -5.73 -0.28
C LEU A 137 -5.02 -7.16 0.25
N GLN A 138 -4.56 -8.06 -0.63
CA GLN A 138 -4.26 -9.44 -0.27
C GLN A 138 -2.94 -9.51 0.51
N ALA A 139 -2.99 -9.94 1.77
CA ALA A 139 -1.85 -9.93 2.69
C ALA A 139 -0.63 -10.73 2.20
N TRP A 140 -0.84 -11.82 1.43
CA TRP A 140 0.25 -12.66 0.93
C TRP A 140 1.08 -11.99 -0.17
N TRP A 141 0.62 -10.88 -0.77
CA TRP A 141 1.40 -10.08 -1.73
C TRP A 141 2.57 -9.34 -1.06
N CYS A 142 2.64 -9.36 0.28
CA CYS A 142 3.79 -8.86 1.03
C CYS A 142 5.00 -9.81 1.03
N LEU A 143 4.85 -11.05 0.54
CA LEU A 143 5.93 -12.03 0.62
C LEU A 143 7.14 -11.65 -0.26
N PRO A 144 8.39 -11.91 0.19
CA PRO A 144 9.63 -11.52 -0.49
C PRO A 144 9.71 -11.93 -1.96
N ILE A 145 9.16 -13.10 -2.28
CA ILE A 145 9.19 -13.67 -3.64
C ILE A 145 8.34 -12.87 -4.64
N PHE A 146 7.48 -11.97 -4.15
CA PHE A 146 6.59 -11.13 -4.92
C PHE A 146 7.00 -9.65 -4.87
N PHE A 147 8.30 -9.35 -4.79
CA PHE A 147 8.86 -8.00 -4.68
C PHE A 147 8.29 -6.91 -5.64
N PRO A 148 7.80 -7.17 -6.88
CA PRO A 148 7.09 -6.12 -7.64
C PRO A 148 5.67 -5.82 -7.12
N PHE A 149 5.01 -6.78 -6.48
CA PHE A 149 3.63 -6.66 -6.01
C PHE A 149 3.49 -5.79 -4.77
N SER A 150 4.52 -5.70 -3.92
CA SER A 150 4.51 -4.79 -2.76
C SER A 150 4.42 -3.32 -3.18
N LEU A 151 5.05 -2.95 -4.32
CA LEU A 151 4.94 -1.60 -4.90
C LEU A 151 3.52 -1.32 -5.41
N ILE A 152 2.91 -2.31 -6.10
CA ILE A 152 1.53 -2.25 -6.59
C ILE A 152 0.56 -1.98 -5.44
N VAL A 153 0.70 -2.74 -4.36
CA VAL A 153 -0.18 -2.58 -3.21
C VAL A 153 0.09 -1.25 -2.49
N GLY A 154 1.35 -0.83 -2.36
CA GLY A 154 1.68 0.48 -1.79
C GLY A 154 0.97 1.62 -2.53
N MET A 155 0.93 1.59 -3.86
CA MET A 155 0.18 2.58 -4.66
C MET A 155 -1.32 2.54 -4.37
N ARG A 156 -1.91 1.35 -4.27
CA ARG A 156 -3.32 1.17 -3.92
C ARG A 156 -3.65 1.68 -2.51
N GLN A 157 -2.78 1.40 -1.54
CA GLN A 157 -2.93 1.86 -0.15
C GLN A 157 -2.95 3.38 -0.06
N VAL A 158 -1.99 4.05 -0.69
CA VAL A 158 -1.90 5.52 -0.65
C VAL A 158 -3.09 6.16 -1.37
N HIS A 159 -3.44 5.66 -2.56
CA HIS A 159 -4.59 6.17 -3.30
C HIS A 159 -5.90 6.03 -2.51
N PHE A 160 -6.11 4.87 -1.90
CA PHE A 160 -7.27 4.64 -1.05
C PHE A 160 -7.29 5.54 0.18
N LEU A 161 -6.19 5.58 0.93
CA LEU A 161 -6.12 6.33 2.17
C LEU A 161 -6.36 7.82 1.91
N ALA A 162 -5.78 8.38 0.84
CA ALA A 162 -6.03 9.75 0.43
C ALA A 162 -7.53 10.02 0.21
N ASN A 163 -8.19 9.17 -0.58
CA ASN A 163 -9.63 9.29 -0.87
C ASN A 163 -10.50 9.12 0.38
N TYR A 164 -10.18 8.14 1.24
CA TYR A 164 -10.84 7.92 2.52
C TYR A 164 -10.75 9.16 3.42
N LEU A 165 -9.57 9.79 3.49
CA LEU A 165 -9.33 10.98 4.29
C LEU A 165 -10.04 12.23 3.74
N TYR A 166 -10.07 12.42 2.41
CA TYR A 166 -10.90 13.47 1.78
C TYR A 166 -12.38 13.30 2.14
N ARG A 167 -12.88 12.06 2.14
CA ARG A 167 -14.25 11.74 2.54
C ARG A 167 -14.51 12.01 4.02
N LYS A 168 -13.63 11.55 4.91
CA LYS A 168 -13.74 11.78 6.36
C LYS A 168 -13.73 13.26 6.74
N ARG A 169 -13.00 14.08 5.98
CA ARG A 169 -12.97 15.55 6.16
C ARG A 169 -14.17 16.27 5.53
N GLY A 170 -15.06 15.56 4.83
CA GLY A 170 -16.26 16.15 4.19
C GLY A 170 -15.96 17.00 2.95
N VAL A 171 -14.78 16.83 2.34
CA VAL A 171 -14.29 17.67 1.23
C VAL A 171 -14.22 16.90 -0.08
N LEU A 172 -15.29 16.18 -0.42
CA LEU A 172 -15.42 15.36 -1.63
C LEU A 172 -15.16 16.13 -2.94
N SER A 173 -15.61 17.38 -3.02
CA SER A 173 -15.41 18.26 -4.18
C SER A 173 -13.96 18.70 -4.39
N SER A 174 -13.08 18.43 -3.41
CA SER A 174 -11.67 18.79 -3.45
C SER A 174 -10.74 17.62 -3.77
N ILE A 175 -11.27 16.41 -3.98
CA ILE A 175 -10.45 15.24 -4.35
C ILE A 175 -9.73 15.61 -5.67
N PRO A 176 -8.39 15.74 -5.64
CA PRO A 176 -7.65 16.09 -6.84
C PRO A 176 -7.67 14.91 -7.82
N PRO A 177 -7.61 15.19 -9.13
CA PRO A 177 -7.33 14.13 -10.09
C PRO A 177 -6.01 13.44 -9.73
N ASP A 178 -5.93 12.14 -10.00
CA ASP A 178 -4.76 11.33 -9.71
C ASP A 178 -4.21 10.77 -11.02
N PRO A 179 -3.30 11.50 -11.70
CA PRO A 179 -2.75 11.09 -12.99
C PRO A 179 -2.07 9.72 -12.95
N VAL A 180 -1.53 9.34 -11.78
CA VAL A 180 -0.89 8.03 -11.61
C VAL A 180 -1.96 6.94 -11.62
N ALA A 181 -3.04 7.12 -10.87
CA ALA A 181 -4.16 6.19 -10.88
C ALA A 181 -4.93 6.19 -12.23
N ASP A 182 -4.94 7.30 -12.96
CA ASP A 182 -5.46 7.38 -14.33
C ASP A 182 -4.58 6.58 -15.30
N PHE A 183 -3.26 6.67 -15.15
CA PHE A 183 -2.33 5.95 -16.00
C PHE A 183 -2.23 4.46 -15.67
N PHE A 184 -2.38 4.05 -14.40
CA PHE A 184 -2.29 2.67 -13.92
C PHE A 184 -3.64 2.19 -13.35
N PRO A 185 -4.57 1.67 -14.18
CA PRO A 185 -5.95 1.38 -13.76
C PRO A 185 -6.09 0.39 -12.60
N PHE A 186 -5.16 -0.55 -12.43
CA PHE A 186 -5.18 -1.49 -11.29
C PHE A 186 -5.24 -0.78 -9.92
N ILE A 187 -4.83 0.48 -9.84
CA ILE A 187 -4.81 1.25 -8.58
C ILE A 187 -6.22 1.49 -8.04
N LYS A 188 -7.19 1.67 -8.95
CA LYS A 188 -8.56 2.08 -8.61
C LYS A 188 -9.51 0.92 -8.36
N ILE A 189 -9.14 -0.29 -8.79
CA ILE A 189 -10.02 -1.45 -8.72
C ILE A 189 -10.20 -1.86 -7.25
N LYS A 190 -11.44 -2.21 -6.88
CA LYS A 190 -11.78 -2.64 -5.52
C LYS A 190 -11.07 -3.94 -5.16
N SER A 191 -11.26 -5.01 -5.91
CA SER A 191 -10.55 -6.28 -5.73
C SER A 191 -9.63 -6.53 -6.92
N LEU A 192 -8.37 -6.89 -6.64
CA LEU A 192 -7.38 -7.20 -7.65
C LEU A 192 -6.76 -8.55 -7.31
N THR A 193 -6.92 -9.53 -8.19
CA THR A 193 -6.19 -10.79 -8.11
C THR A 193 -4.91 -10.72 -8.94
N TRP A 194 -3.99 -11.65 -8.70
CA TRP A 194 -2.76 -11.72 -9.49
C TRP A 194 -3.08 -12.15 -10.93
N GLN A 195 -4.16 -12.94 -11.11
CA GLN A 195 -4.65 -13.36 -12.41
C GLN A 195 -5.18 -12.17 -13.19
N ASP A 196 -5.92 -11.26 -12.55
CA ASP A 196 -6.43 -10.05 -13.21
C ASP A 196 -5.27 -9.22 -13.76
N LEU A 197 -4.20 -9.03 -12.99
CA LEU A 197 -3.00 -8.35 -13.46
C LEU A 197 -2.37 -9.07 -14.66
N VAL A 198 -2.21 -10.38 -14.61
CA VAL A 198 -1.52 -11.12 -15.68
C VAL A 198 -2.36 -11.22 -16.96
N LEU A 199 -3.66 -11.43 -16.83
CA LEU A 199 -4.58 -11.73 -17.94
C LEU A 199 -5.21 -10.49 -18.57
N THR A 200 -5.12 -9.33 -17.92
CA THR A 200 -5.80 -8.10 -18.34
C THR A 200 -4.77 -6.98 -18.56
N PRO A 201 -4.13 -6.91 -19.75
CA PRO A 201 -3.09 -5.90 -20.04
C PRO A 201 -3.55 -4.46 -19.82
N SER A 202 -4.82 -4.16 -20.09
CA SER A 202 -5.41 -2.84 -19.89
C SER A 202 -5.39 -2.36 -18.42
N LEU A 203 -5.23 -3.27 -17.45
CA LEU A 203 -5.05 -2.89 -16.05
C LEU A 203 -3.67 -2.34 -15.74
N TRP A 204 -2.65 -2.74 -16.51
CA TRP A 204 -1.27 -2.31 -16.28
C TRP A 204 -1.08 -0.85 -16.62
N CYS A 205 -1.48 -0.41 -17.80
CA CYS A 205 -1.37 1.00 -18.13
C CYS A 205 -2.41 1.41 -19.16
N SER A 206 -2.74 2.70 -19.14
CA SER A 206 -3.66 3.34 -20.08
C SER A 206 -3.27 3.14 -21.55
N ILE A 207 -1.99 2.95 -21.85
CA ILE A 207 -1.48 2.67 -23.21
C ILE A 207 -2.01 1.33 -23.73
N LEU A 208 -2.28 0.37 -22.85
CA LEU A 208 -2.77 -0.97 -23.19
C LEU A 208 -4.30 -1.06 -23.11
N SER A 209 -5.03 0.07 -23.11
CA SER A 209 -6.49 0.10 -23.00
C SER A 209 -7.19 -0.70 -24.10
N ASP A 210 -6.61 -0.71 -25.29
CA ASP A 210 -7.20 -1.31 -26.49
C ASP A 210 -6.72 -2.75 -26.73
N VAL A 211 -5.87 -3.28 -25.84
CA VAL A 211 -5.34 -4.64 -25.95
C VAL A 211 -6.37 -5.63 -25.37
N GLU A 212 -6.75 -6.61 -26.19
CA GLU A 212 -7.67 -7.67 -25.77
C GLU A 212 -7.09 -8.49 -24.59
N ASN A 213 -7.99 -8.96 -23.73
CA ASN A 213 -7.61 -9.81 -22.61
C ASN A 213 -7.07 -11.15 -23.12
N ILE A 214 -6.14 -11.72 -22.36
CA ILE A 214 -5.56 -13.02 -22.69
C ILE A 214 -6.63 -14.10 -22.47
N ASP A 215 -7.08 -14.74 -23.56
CA ASP A 215 -7.96 -15.90 -23.45
C ASP A 215 -7.17 -17.07 -22.85
N THR A 216 -7.58 -17.48 -21.65
CA THR A 216 -6.95 -18.57 -20.91
C THR A 216 -7.00 -19.89 -21.70
N LYS A 217 -7.95 -20.06 -22.62
CA LYS A 217 -8.05 -21.25 -23.48
C LYS A 217 -6.93 -21.34 -24.52
N LEU A 218 -6.29 -20.22 -24.85
CA LEU A 218 -5.17 -20.18 -25.79
C LEU A 218 -3.82 -20.48 -25.10
N LEU A 219 -3.79 -20.58 -23.77
CA LEU A 219 -2.59 -20.89 -23.02
C LEU A 219 -2.29 -22.40 -23.00
N PRO A 220 -1.03 -22.83 -22.81
CA PRO A 220 -0.70 -24.25 -22.67
C PRO A 220 -1.46 -24.91 -21.50
N GLU A 221 -1.85 -26.18 -21.64
CA GLU A 221 -2.59 -26.93 -20.59
C GLU A 221 -2.00 -26.81 -19.18
N PRO A 222 -0.66 -26.91 -18.96
CA PRO A 222 -0.08 -26.73 -17.62
C PRO A 222 -0.36 -25.35 -17.01
N VAL A 223 -0.44 -24.31 -17.85
CA VAL A 223 -0.74 -22.94 -17.42
C VAL A 223 -2.22 -22.79 -17.10
N GLN A 224 -3.10 -23.44 -17.88
CA GLN A 224 -4.54 -23.47 -17.60
C GLN A 224 -4.83 -24.15 -16.26
N GLU A 225 -4.17 -25.27 -15.99
CA GLU A 225 -4.32 -26.01 -14.73
C GLU A 225 -3.81 -25.18 -13.54
N PHE A 226 -2.65 -24.52 -13.68
CA PHE A 226 -2.13 -23.59 -12.67
C PHE A 226 -3.09 -22.43 -12.37
N LEU A 227 -3.66 -21.80 -13.41
CA LEU A 227 -4.64 -20.73 -13.27
C LEU A 227 -5.92 -21.20 -12.58
N ASN A 228 -6.37 -22.43 -12.85
CA ASN A 228 -7.54 -23.00 -12.19
C ASN A 228 -7.29 -23.34 -10.71
N THR A 229 -6.04 -23.59 -10.33
CA THR A 229 -5.63 -23.87 -8.94
C THR A 229 -5.47 -22.59 -8.10
N GLY A 230 -5.24 -21.44 -8.75
CA GLY A 230 -5.01 -20.14 -8.10
C GLY A 230 -6.27 -19.34 -7.71
N LYS A 231 -7.44 -19.98 -7.62
CA LYS A 231 -8.72 -19.38 -7.23
C LYS A 231 -8.98 -19.37 -5.73
#